data_AF-A0AAU4V2A4-F1
#
_entry.id   AF-A0AAU4V2A4-F1
#
_cell.length_a   1.000
_cell.length_b   1.000
_cell.length_c   1.000
_cell.angle_alpha   90.00
_cell.angle_beta   90.00
_cell.angle_gamma   90.00
#
_symmetry.space_group_name_H-M   'P 1'
#
loop_
_entity.id
_entity.type
_entity.pdbx_description
1 polymer ?
#
loop_
_entity_poly.entity_id
_entity_poly.type
_entity_poly.pdbx_seq_one_letter_code
_entity_poly.pdbx_strand_id
1 'polypeptide(L)'
;MRPEVQTFVDDGPLPDWDASEEEIDRRDQQLRAIAKPVTRDEAQALVSCFGPDDCYGVAWTLLHLIETGPNPVLTSKPASGANEWHQRLYDRAVFGGLIP
;
A
#
# COMPACT_ATOMS: atom_id res chain seq x y z
N MET A 1 1.99 -5.84 -15.22
CA MET A 1 2.32 -4.82 -14.20
C MET A 1 3.01 -3.65 -14.88
N ARG A 2 2.65 -2.40 -14.59
CA ARG A 2 3.34 -1.23 -15.15
C ARG A 2 4.75 -1.07 -14.57
N PRO A 3 5.71 -0.49 -15.32
CA PRO A 3 7.10 -0.34 -14.85
C PRO A 3 7.22 0.40 -13.53
N GLU A 4 6.43 1.46 -13.31
CA GLU A 4 6.48 2.27 -12.10
C GLU A 4 6.04 1.48 -10.86
N VAL A 5 5.04 0.61 -11.02
CA VAL A 5 4.60 -0.30 -9.96
C VAL A 5 5.67 -1.35 -9.68
N GLN A 6 6.24 -1.95 -10.73
CA GLN A 6 7.28 -2.96 -10.58
C GLN A 6 8.50 -2.39 -9.86
N THR A 7 8.98 -1.22 -10.26
CA THR A 7 10.10 -0.53 -9.59
C THR A 7 9.80 -0.28 -8.11
N PHE A 8 8.59 0.18 -7.78
CA PHE A 8 8.23 0.43 -6.38
C PHE A 8 8.22 -0.86 -5.54
N VAL A 9 7.74 -1.97 -6.12
CA VAL A 9 7.70 -3.30 -5.50
C VAL A 9 9.09 -3.90 -5.35
N ASP A 10 9.95 -3.76 -6.35
CA ASP A 10 11.33 -4.28 -6.33
C ASP A 10 12.18 -3.60 -5.26
N ASP A 11 11.91 -2.33 -4.96
CA ASP A 11 12.52 -1.58 -3.85
C ASP A 11 12.04 -2.03 -2.46
N GLY A 12 11.02 -2.90 -2.39
CA GLY A 12 10.56 -3.53 -1.15
C GLY A 12 9.60 -2.68 -0.31
N PRO A 13 9.43 -3.02 0.98
CA PRO A 13 8.56 -2.30 1.90
C PRO A 13 8.94 -0.83 2.06
N LEU A 14 7.98 0.02 2.43
CA LEU A 14 8.29 1.37 2.87
C LEU A 14 9.25 1.33 4.06
N PRO A 15 10.22 2.27 4.12
CA PRO A 15 11.10 2.41 5.26
C PRO A 15 10.35 2.85 6.52
N ASP A 16 10.99 2.70 7.68
CA ASP A 16 10.53 3.23 8.96
C ASP A 16 11.01 4.67 9.20
N TRP A 17 10.68 5.22 10.36
CA TRP A 17 11.07 6.56 10.81
C TRP A 17 12.59 6.79 10.96
N ASP A 18 13.42 5.74 10.97
CA ASP A 18 14.90 5.88 11.06
C ASP A 18 15.55 6.13 9.69
N ALA A 19 14.80 6.02 8.59
CA ALA A 19 15.30 6.32 7.25
C ALA A 19 15.54 7.82 7.02
N SER A 20 16.43 8.12 6.07
CA SER A 20 16.74 9.51 5.73
C SER A 20 15.57 10.17 5.01
N GLU A 21 15.43 11.48 5.16
CA GLU A 21 14.39 12.27 4.48
C GLU A 21 14.46 12.08 2.96
N GLU A 22 15.65 11.97 2.38
CA GLU A 22 15.83 11.71 0.95
C GLU A 22 15.25 10.36 0.51
N GLU A 23 15.35 9.33 1.36
CA GLU A 23 14.75 8.03 1.08
C GLU A 23 13.22 8.09 1.17
N ILE A 24 12.67 8.79 2.18
CA ILE A 24 11.23 9.00 2.31
C ILE A 24 10.68 9.75 1.08
N ASP A 25 11.33 10.84 0.68
CA ASP A 25 10.96 11.63 -0.49
C ASP A 25 11.04 10.82 -1.78
N ARG A 26 12.07 9.97 -1.92
CA ARG A 26 12.21 9.07 -3.07
C ARG A 26 11.05 8.09 -3.16
N ARG A 27 10.65 7.47 -2.05
CA ARG A 27 9.53 6.52 -2.00
C ARG A 27 8.19 7.20 -2.27
N ASP A 28 7.95 8.40 -1.72
CA ASP A 28 6.72 9.17 -2.00
C ASP A 28 6.64 9.56 -3.49
N GLN A 29 7.74 9.99 -4.09
CA GLN A 29 7.79 10.32 -5.53
C GLN A 29 7.49 9.11 -6.42
N GLN A 30 8.00 7.92 -6.07
CA GLN A 30 7.67 6.69 -6.80
C GLN A 30 6.17 6.38 -6.73
N LEU A 31 5.55 6.52 -5.57
CA LEU A 31 4.10 6.31 -5.42
C LEU A 31 3.29 7.30 -6.26
N ARG A 32 3.71 8.57 -6.30
CA ARG A 32 3.06 9.61 -7.11
C ARG A 32 3.20 9.39 -8.61
N ALA A 33 4.27 8.72 -9.05
CA ALA A 33 4.48 8.38 -10.45
C ALA A 33 3.53 7.28 -10.94
N ILE A 34 2.99 6.45 -10.03
CA ILE A 34 2.03 5.40 -10.39
C ILE A 34 0.68 6.03 -10.74
N ALA A 35 0.29 5.96 -12.01
CA ALA A 35 -0.99 6.48 -12.45
C ALA A 35 -2.17 5.69 -11.84
N LYS A 36 -3.25 6.41 -11.55
CA LYS A 36 -4.51 5.86 -11.02
C LYS A 36 -5.54 5.68 -12.15
N PRO A 37 -6.46 4.70 -12.07
CA PRO A 37 -6.54 3.67 -11.05
C PRO A 37 -5.47 2.58 -11.25
N VAL A 38 -5.11 1.88 -10.17
CA VAL A 38 -4.29 0.66 -10.26
C VAL A 38 -5.15 -0.54 -10.67
N THR A 39 -4.54 -1.52 -11.31
CA THR A 39 -5.21 -2.81 -11.61
C THR A 39 -5.29 -3.69 -10.36
N ARG A 40 -6.07 -4.78 -10.41
CA ARG A 40 -6.16 -5.74 -9.31
C ARG A 40 -4.79 -6.33 -8.96
N ASP A 41 -4.03 -6.76 -9.98
CA ASP A 41 -2.72 -7.38 -9.79
C ASP A 41 -1.71 -6.40 -9.18
N GLU A 42 -1.77 -5.13 -9.60
CA GLU A 42 -0.94 -4.06 -9.05
C GLU A 42 -1.32 -3.75 -7.60
N ALA A 43 -2.61 -3.62 -7.29
CA ALA A 43 -3.09 -3.43 -5.93
C ALA A 43 -2.60 -4.56 -5.01
N GLN A 44 -2.68 -5.81 -5.47
CA GLN A 44 -2.25 -6.96 -4.69
C GLN A 44 -0.73 -6.99 -4.46
N ALA A 45 0.08 -6.62 -5.45
CA ALA A 45 1.53 -6.48 -5.28
C ALA A 45 1.87 -5.37 -4.27
N LEU A 46 1.23 -4.21 -4.40
CA LEU A 46 1.45 -3.04 -3.55
C LEU A 46 1.11 -3.26 -2.08
N VAL A 47 0.18 -4.18 -1.75
CA VAL A 47 -0.13 -4.55 -0.36
C VAL A 47 1.11 -5.09 0.37
N SER A 48 2.04 -5.76 -0.32
CA SER A 48 3.27 -6.28 0.30
C SER A 48 4.30 -5.19 0.65
N CYS A 49 4.09 -3.96 0.17
CA CYS A 49 5.03 -2.86 0.30
C CYS A 49 4.79 -1.96 1.52
N PHE A 50 3.83 -2.28 2.40
CA PHE A 50 3.67 -1.53 3.64
C PHE A 50 4.89 -1.72 4.56
N GLY A 51 5.42 -0.60 5.03
CA GLY A 51 6.47 -0.54 6.03
C GLY A 51 5.94 -0.81 7.45
N PRO A 52 6.82 -0.82 8.46
CA PRO A 52 6.45 -1.16 9.83
C PRO A 52 5.67 -0.06 10.56
N ASP A 53 5.62 1.16 10.03
CA ASP A 53 4.90 2.30 10.60
C ASP A 53 4.20 3.16 9.50
N ASP A 54 3.70 4.34 9.88
CA ASP A 54 3.06 5.29 8.95
C ASP A 54 4.06 6.18 8.19
N CYS A 55 5.36 6.13 8.51
CA CYS A 55 6.44 7.03 8.13
C CYS A 55 6.03 8.28 7.32
N TYR A 56 5.86 9.42 8.00
CA TYR A 56 5.47 10.71 7.40
C TYR A 56 4.19 10.68 6.54
N GLY A 57 3.30 9.70 6.75
CA GLY A 57 2.07 9.54 5.98
C GLY A 57 2.28 8.92 4.59
N VAL A 58 3.48 8.42 4.26
CA VAL A 58 3.72 7.75 2.97
C VAL A 58 2.93 6.43 2.90
N ALA A 59 2.74 5.76 4.03
CA ALA A 59 1.89 4.57 4.10
C ALA A 59 0.42 4.91 3.76
N TRP A 60 -0.09 6.07 4.17
CA TRP A 60 -1.41 6.55 3.71
C TRP A 60 -1.46 6.77 2.20
N THR A 61 -0.41 7.32 1.59
CA THR A 61 -0.33 7.49 0.12
C THR A 61 -0.45 6.14 -0.58
N LEU A 62 0.28 5.12 -0.10
CA LEU A 62 0.23 3.75 -0.61
C LEU A 62 -1.17 3.13 -0.44
N LEU A 63 -1.77 3.25 0.75
CA LEU A 63 -3.12 2.75 1.02
C LEU A 63 -4.14 3.36 0.05
N HIS A 64 -4.15 4.69 -0.09
CA HIS A 64 -5.11 5.35 -0.97
C HIS A 64 -4.85 5.06 -2.45
N LEU A 65 -3.60 4.79 -2.84
CA LEU A 65 -3.28 4.33 -4.19
C LEU A 65 -3.90 2.95 -4.46
N ILE A 66 -3.71 2.00 -3.56
CA ILE A 66 -4.30 0.64 -3.63
C ILE A 66 -5.82 0.74 -3.75
N GLU A 67 -6.46 1.59 -2.95
CA GLU A 67 -7.91 1.78 -2.95
C GLU A 67 -8.47 2.40 -4.23
N THR A 68 -7.62 2.94 -5.13
CA THR A 68 -8.09 3.39 -6.46
C THR A 68 -8.39 2.24 -7.41
N GLY A 69 -7.86 1.05 -7.13
CA GLY A 69 -8.13 -0.14 -7.92
C GLY A 69 -9.41 -0.88 -7.51
N PRO A 70 -9.65 -2.09 -8.07
CA PRO A 70 -10.77 -2.92 -7.69
C PRO A 70 -10.73 -3.32 -6.21
N ASN A 71 -11.69 -2.81 -5.42
CA ASN A 71 -11.86 -3.17 -4.02
C ASN A 71 -12.89 -4.30 -3.83
N PRO A 72 -12.73 -5.16 -2.81
CA PRO A 72 -11.62 -5.16 -1.85
C PRO A 72 -10.38 -5.88 -2.41
N VAL A 73 -9.19 -5.37 -2.07
CA VAL A 73 -7.92 -6.03 -2.41
C VAL A 73 -7.63 -7.23 -1.51
N LEU A 74 -8.00 -7.14 -0.22
CA LEU A 74 -7.94 -8.24 0.74
C LEU A 74 -9.34 -8.79 0.98
N THR A 75 -9.55 -10.08 0.73
CA THR A 75 -10.85 -10.76 0.91
C THR A 75 -10.92 -11.60 2.17
N SER A 76 -9.79 -11.85 2.83
CA SER A 76 -9.69 -12.60 4.07
C SER A 76 -9.11 -11.74 5.18
N LYS A 77 -9.62 -11.94 6.41
CA LYS A 77 -9.11 -11.24 7.58
C LYS A 77 -7.59 -11.49 7.74
N PRO A 78 -6.77 -10.43 7.89
CA PRO A 78 -5.35 -10.59 8.16
C PRO A 78 -5.08 -11.37 9.46
N ALA A 79 -3.94 -12.06 9.51
CA ALA A 79 -3.53 -12.84 10.69
C ALA A 79 -3.27 -11.94 11.90
N SER A 80 -3.36 -12.50 13.11
CA SER A 80 -2.93 -11.80 14.33
C SER A 80 -1.42 -11.54 14.24
N GLY A 81 -1.04 -10.25 14.23
CA GLY A 81 0.34 -9.81 13.99
C GLY A 81 0.68 -9.44 12.55
N ALA A 82 -0.31 -9.47 11.63
CA ALA A 82 -0.16 -8.85 10.32
C ALA A 82 0.10 -7.34 10.47
N ASN A 83 0.71 -6.77 9.44
CA ASN A 83 0.96 -5.33 9.36
C ASN A 83 -0.36 -4.55 9.57
N GLU A 84 -0.32 -3.48 10.36
CA GLU A 84 -1.52 -2.71 10.72
C GLU A 84 -2.26 -2.15 9.49
N TRP A 85 -1.55 -1.87 8.41
CA TRP A 85 -2.13 -1.38 7.16
C TRP A 85 -2.94 -2.45 6.43
N HIS A 86 -2.57 -3.73 6.55
CA HIS A 86 -3.37 -4.84 6.04
C HIS A 86 -4.70 -4.92 6.79
N GLN A 87 -4.64 -4.80 8.12
CA GLN A 87 -5.83 -4.77 8.96
C GLN A 87 -6.71 -3.57 8.60
N ARG A 88 -6.11 -2.39 8.39
CA ARG A 88 -6.84 -1.17 8.02
C ARG A 88 -7.52 -1.27 6.65
N LEU A 89 -6.86 -1.81 5.64
CA LEU A 89 -7.46 -2.07 4.33
C LEU A 89 -8.65 -3.03 4.43
N TYR A 90 -8.48 -4.11 5.19
CA TYR A 90 -9.54 -5.09 5.41
C TYR A 90 -10.74 -4.47 6.15
N ASP A 91 -10.50 -3.73 7.23
CA ASP A 91 -11.56 -3.10 8.02
C ASP A 91 -12.34 -2.06 7.21
N ARG A 92 -11.66 -1.27 6.36
CA ARG A 92 -12.35 -0.33 5.45
C ARG A 92 -13.24 -1.05 4.45
N ALA A 93 -12.82 -2.22 3.96
CA ALA A 93 -13.65 -3.04 3.09
C ALA A 93 -14.88 -3.63 3.82
N VAL A 94 -14.71 -4.10 5.07
CA VAL A 94 -15.82 -4.58 5.91
C VAL A 94 -16.80 -3.44 6.21
N PHE A 95 -16.33 -2.30 6.70
CA PHE A 95 -17.18 -1.15 7.03
C PHE A 95 -17.83 -0.52 5.80
N GLY A 96 -17.19 -0.65 4.62
CA GLY A 96 -17.75 -0.28 3.33
C GLY A 96 -18.77 -1.27 2.78
N GLY A 97 -19.02 -2.41 3.44
CA GLY A 97 -19.95 -3.44 2.99
C GLY A 97 -19.47 -4.26 1.79
N LEU A 98 -18.17 -4.23 1.49
CA LEU A 98 -17.56 -5.00 0.40
C LEU A 98 -17.22 -6.44 0.81
N ILE A 99 -17.15 -6.67 2.11
CA ILE A 99 -16.95 -7.98 2.74
C ILE A 99 -18.11 -8.19 3.70
N PRO A 100 -18.87 -9.29 3.58
CA PRO A 100 -20.02 -9.58 4.42
C PRO A 100 -19.65 -9.91 5.87
#